data_AF-A0A9X0TG04-F1
#
_entry.id   AF-A0A9X0TG04-F1
#
_cell.length_a   1.000
_cell.length_b   1.000
_cell.length_c   1.000
_cell.angle_alpha   90.00
_cell.angle_beta   90.00
_cell.angle_gamma   90.00
#
_symmetry.space_group_name_H-M   'P 1'
#
loop_
_entity.id
_entity.type
_entity.pdbx_description
1 polymer ?
#
loop_
_entity_poly.entity_id
_entity_poly.type
_entity_poly.pdbx_seq_one_letter_code
_entity_poly.pdbx_strand_id
1 'polypeptide(L)'
;MNVVLLGVIAAAMFATLFLVYQTVEAEREQREQVRRTVEVLEELRQVSRSAISGETGQRGYLITLDRRYLAPYQAGREQIDPTLDRIRELIGEDATARQTELIDKIDALARAKFDEMATGVELLENGRLLDARRAILTDEGVETMERLDRAIAELEDIENETLAAYSADAARTNARVLPLLGALLVFLIIAMFAGARLVGRAARAEAEAAQAAVVSEARDRADLLARELNHRVKNLFAVVLAIVQMSARDKPEAKEVTNSIAQRIRALLTAHEVSQGELERPVASLRALVETSLAPYRSSNHPAEIDGPEIMLPAKRVTPLGLVLHELTTNAVKYGAWKDEGTVHVSWSEQDGTVTLEWRETGAQLGDAPEHTGFGSLLMTSAARQFGGTFERNFTPDGLIVTIELPAGD
;
A
#
# COMPACT_ATOMS: atom_id res chain seq x y z
N MET A 1 -4.08 10.09 -11.39
CA MET A 1 -4.67 9.57 -10.14
C MET A 1 -5.00 10.68 -9.12
N ASN A 2 -4.16 11.72 -8.96
CA ASN A 2 -4.41 12.80 -7.98
C ASN A 2 -5.68 13.63 -8.21
N VAL A 3 -6.08 13.89 -9.47
CA VAL A 3 -7.25 14.73 -9.77
C VAL A 3 -8.57 14.09 -9.32
N VAL A 4 -8.70 12.77 -9.43
CA VAL A 4 -9.91 12.03 -9.02
C VAL A 4 -10.04 12.02 -7.50
N LEU A 5 -8.94 11.79 -6.77
CA LEU A 5 -8.94 11.80 -5.30
C LEU A 5 -9.24 13.21 -4.75
N LEU A 6 -8.64 14.25 -5.33
CA LEU A 6 -8.95 15.65 -5.01
C LEU A 6 -10.41 15.98 -5.29
N GLY A 7 -10.96 15.50 -6.42
CA GLY A 7 -12.37 15.68 -6.76
C GLY A 7 -13.31 15.03 -5.76
N VAL A 8 -13.02 13.80 -5.32
CA VAL A 8 -13.82 13.09 -4.30
C VAL A 8 -13.77 13.81 -2.95
N ILE A 9 -12.58 14.28 -2.53
CA ILE A 9 -12.43 15.04 -1.28
C ILE A 9 -13.19 16.37 -1.36
N ALA A 10 -13.07 17.10 -2.47
CA ALA A 10 -13.76 18.37 -2.67
C ALA A 10 -15.29 18.20 -2.69
N ALA A 11 -15.79 17.17 -3.37
CA ALA A 11 -17.22 16.85 -3.40
C ALA A 11 -17.74 16.48 -2.00
N ALA A 12 -16.98 15.69 -1.24
CA ALA A 12 -17.31 15.34 0.14
C ALA A 12 -17.31 16.57 1.07
N MET A 13 -16.34 17.47 0.93
CA MET A 13 -16.30 18.74 1.67
C MET A 13 -17.46 19.68 1.30
N PHE A 14 -17.87 19.71 0.03
CA PHE A 14 -19.01 20.50 -0.38
C PHE A 14 -20.31 19.91 0.20
N ALA A 15 -20.46 18.58 0.17
CA ALA A 15 -21.59 17.89 0.77
C ALA A 15 -21.66 18.11 2.30
N THR A 16 -20.52 18.11 3.02
CA THR A 16 -20.51 18.46 4.46
C THR A 16 -20.97 19.89 4.67
N LEU A 17 -20.41 20.84 3.93
CA LEU A 17 -20.74 22.26 4.09
C LEU A 17 -22.22 22.50 3.82
N PHE A 18 -22.77 21.86 2.78
CA PHE A 18 -24.18 21.93 2.43
C PHE A 18 -25.08 21.32 3.52
N LEU A 19 -24.74 20.14 4.04
CA LEU A 19 -25.50 19.49 5.11
C LEU A 19 -25.46 20.27 6.42
N VAL A 20 -24.30 20.84 6.77
CA VAL A 20 -24.16 21.74 7.94
C VAL A 20 -25.00 22.99 7.74
N TYR A 21 -24.95 23.61 6.56
CA TYR A 21 -25.74 24.79 6.25
C TYR A 21 -27.24 24.52 6.37
N GLN A 22 -27.75 23.43 5.78
CA GLN A 22 -29.16 23.04 5.92
C GLN A 22 -29.56 22.77 7.37
N THR A 23 -28.68 22.13 8.15
CA THR A 23 -28.94 21.85 9.57
C THR A 23 -29.03 23.13 10.38
N VAL A 24 -28.10 24.07 10.18
CA VAL A 24 -28.06 25.35 10.90
C VAL A 24 -29.29 26.19 10.57
N GLU A 25 -29.71 26.21 9.31
CA GLU A 25 -30.88 27.00 8.91
C GLU A 25 -32.18 26.41 9.48
N ALA A 26 -32.35 25.09 9.44
CA ALA A 26 -33.49 24.42 10.09
C ALA A 26 -33.50 24.63 11.62
N GLU A 27 -32.32 24.64 12.26
CA GLU A 27 -32.21 24.92 13.70
C GLU A 27 -32.60 26.36 14.04
N ARG A 28 -32.31 27.33 13.17
CA ARG A 28 -32.69 28.73 13.37
C ARG A 28 -34.20 28.91 13.36
N GLU A 29 -34.88 28.35 12.37
CA GLU A 29 -36.35 28.39 12.28
C GLU A 29 -36.99 27.75 13.50
N GLN A 30 -36.52 26.57 13.90
CA GLN A 30 -37.01 25.89 15.11
C GLN A 30 -36.80 26.70 16.40
N ARG A 31 -35.63 27.32 16.57
CA ARG A 31 -35.34 28.16 17.75
C ARG A 31 -36.24 29.39 17.80
N GLU A 32 -36.55 29.99 16.65
CA GLU A 32 -37.46 31.13 16.58
C GLU A 32 -38.88 30.73 16.98
N GLN A 33 -39.37 29.57 16.50
CA GLN A 33 -40.69 29.04 16.84
C GLN A 33 -40.81 28.71 18.34
N VAL A 34 -39.79 28.05 18.91
CA VAL A 34 -39.70 27.79 20.36
C VAL A 34 -39.74 29.08 21.18
N ARG A 35 -38.99 30.11 20.76
CA ARG A 35 -39.00 31.41 21.43
C ARG A 35 -40.40 32.03 21.40
N ARG A 36 -41.08 32.03 20.25
CA ARG A 36 -42.44 32.58 20.11
C ARG A 36 -43.42 31.86 21.04
N THR A 37 -43.44 30.53 21.05
CA THR A 37 -44.31 29.75 21.94
C THR A 37 -44.06 30.04 23.43
N VAL A 38 -42.79 30.19 23.84
CA VAL A 38 -42.46 30.56 25.23
C VAL A 38 -42.96 31.97 25.58
N GLU A 39 -42.84 32.93 24.65
CA GLU A 39 -43.38 34.29 24.84
C GLU A 39 -44.91 34.28 24.94
N VAL A 40 -45.62 33.48 24.12
CA VAL A 40 -47.09 33.32 24.21
C VAL A 40 -47.51 32.80 25.58
N LEU A 41 -46.85 31.76 26.10
CA LEU A 41 -47.11 31.22 27.44
C LEU A 41 -46.87 32.26 28.54
N GLU A 42 -45.86 33.12 28.39
CA GLU A 42 -45.60 34.19 29.35
C GLU A 42 -46.71 35.25 29.35
N GLU A 43 -47.18 35.65 28.18
CA GLU A 43 -48.28 36.61 28.02
C GLU A 43 -49.62 36.03 28.48
N LEU A 44 -49.91 34.74 28.25
CA LEU A 44 -51.10 34.07 28.80
C LEU A 44 -51.13 34.11 30.33
N ARG A 45 -49.98 33.84 30.97
CA ARG A 45 -49.84 34.00 32.42
C ARG A 45 -49.98 35.46 32.86
N GLN A 46 -49.63 36.42 32.00
CA GLN A 46 -49.80 37.84 32.28
C GLN A 46 -51.28 38.26 32.23
N VAL A 47 -52.09 37.68 31.33
CA VAL A 47 -53.56 37.85 31.30
C VAL A 47 -54.17 37.40 32.63
N SER A 48 -53.88 36.17 33.06
CA SER A 48 -54.41 35.62 34.32
C SER A 48 -53.94 36.45 35.54
N ARG A 49 -52.65 36.80 35.60
CA ARG A 49 -52.11 37.67 36.67
C ARG A 49 -52.80 39.03 36.72
N SER A 50 -53.08 39.65 35.58
CA SER A 50 -53.74 40.95 35.49
C SER A 50 -55.19 40.87 35.97
N ALA A 51 -55.92 39.83 35.57
CA ALA A 51 -57.29 39.59 36.02
C ALA A 51 -57.36 39.35 37.54
N ILE A 52 -56.51 38.49 38.10
CA ILE A 52 -56.46 38.18 39.54
C ILE A 52 -56.06 39.42 40.36
N SER A 53 -55.03 40.15 39.91
CA SER A 53 -54.57 41.37 40.58
C SER A 53 -55.65 42.45 40.55
N GLY A 54 -56.37 42.55 39.44
CA GLY A 54 -57.48 43.48 39.30
C GLY A 54 -58.64 43.16 40.23
N GLU A 55 -59.04 41.90 40.32
CA GLU A 55 -60.08 41.44 41.25
C GLU A 55 -59.66 41.68 42.71
N THR A 56 -58.38 41.42 43.02
CA THR A 56 -57.83 41.66 44.37
C THR A 56 -57.86 43.15 44.72
N GLY A 57 -57.47 44.03 43.79
CA GLY A 57 -57.51 45.48 43.99
C GLY A 57 -58.94 46.01 44.14
N GLN A 58 -59.86 45.55 43.28
CA GLN A 58 -61.28 45.90 43.36
C GLN A 58 -61.90 45.48 44.70
N ARG A 59 -61.65 44.25 45.16
CA ARG A 59 -62.13 43.76 46.47
C ARG A 59 -61.51 44.56 47.63
N GLY A 60 -60.22 44.88 47.55
CA GLY A 60 -59.55 45.73 48.54
C GLY A 60 -60.22 47.10 48.67
N TYR A 61 -60.57 47.72 47.53
CA TYR A 61 -61.30 48.99 47.52
C TYR A 61 -62.73 48.85 48.06
N LEU A 62 -63.45 47.79 47.70
CA LEU A 62 -64.79 47.51 48.22
C LEU A 62 -64.81 47.40 49.75
N ILE A 63 -63.80 46.75 50.33
CA ILE A 63 -63.73 46.50 51.79
C ILE A 63 -63.29 47.75 52.55
N THR A 64 -62.34 48.50 52.00
CA THR A 64 -61.66 49.59 52.73
C THR A 64 -62.16 50.98 52.36
N LEU A 65 -62.79 51.13 51.19
CA LEU A 65 -63.12 52.40 50.53
C LEU A 65 -61.90 53.32 50.29
N ASP A 66 -60.68 52.79 50.39
CA ASP A 66 -59.44 53.53 50.17
C ASP A 66 -58.95 53.34 48.73
N ARG A 67 -58.95 54.42 47.96
CA ARG A 67 -58.56 54.44 46.53
C ARG A 67 -57.16 53.90 46.28
N ARG A 68 -56.27 53.87 47.28
CA ARG A 68 -54.93 53.27 47.14
C ARG A 68 -54.99 51.79 46.78
N TYR A 69 -56.05 51.07 47.17
CA TYR A 69 -56.24 49.66 46.81
C TYR A 69 -56.66 49.46 45.34
N LEU A 70 -57.02 50.51 44.59
CA LEU A 70 -57.33 50.40 43.16
C LEU A 70 -56.08 50.33 42.26
N ALA A 71 -54.88 50.58 42.78
CA ALA A 71 -53.67 50.56 41.96
C ALA A 71 -53.44 49.24 41.19
N PRO A 72 -53.62 48.04 41.79
CA PRO A 72 -53.54 46.77 41.06
C PRO A 72 -54.62 46.60 39.98
N TYR A 73 -55.83 47.14 40.21
CA TYR A 73 -56.91 47.15 39.21
C TYR A 73 -56.61 48.03 38.02
N GLN A 74 -56.11 49.24 38.25
CA GLN A 74 -55.72 50.16 37.19
C GLN A 74 -54.58 49.58 36.36
N ALA A 75 -53.54 49.05 37.01
CA ALA A 75 -52.42 48.40 36.33
C ALA A 75 -52.86 47.18 35.50
N GLY A 76 -53.75 46.34 36.03
CA GLY A 76 -54.30 45.20 35.30
C GLY A 76 -55.12 45.62 34.08
N ARG A 77 -55.93 46.67 34.20
CA ARG A 77 -56.78 47.21 33.13
C ARG A 77 -55.94 47.85 32.01
N GLU A 78 -54.88 48.56 32.35
CA GLU A 78 -53.97 49.17 31.37
C GLU A 78 -53.15 48.12 30.60
N GLN A 79 -52.84 46.98 31.23
CA GLN A 79 -51.99 45.93 30.65
C GLN A 79 -52.76 44.91 29.82
N ILE A 80 -54.08 44.74 30.03
CA ILE A 80 -54.85 43.64 29.40
C ILE A 80 -54.88 43.76 27.87
N ASP A 81 -55.13 44.96 27.34
CA ASP A 81 -55.22 45.20 25.90
C ASP A 81 -53.85 44.99 25.20
N PRO A 82 -52.74 45.62 25.65
CA PRO A 82 -51.43 45.37 25.08
C PRO A 82 -50.98 43.90 25.12
N THR A 83 -51.29 43.18 26.22
CA THR A 83 -50.94 41.76 26.35
C THR A 83 -51.73 40.88 25.37
N LEU A 84 -53.01 41.15 25.16
CA LEU A 84 -53.84 40.40 24.20
C LEU A 84 -53.42 40.67 22.75
N ASP A 85 -53.09 41.91 22.42
CA ASP A 85 -52.58 42.27 21.09
C ASP A 85 -51.23 41.58 20.82
N ARG A 86 -50.36 41.50 21.84
CA ARG A 86 -49.07 40.80 21.73
C ARG A 86 -49.23 39.29 21.54
N ILE A 87 -50.20 38.65 22.21
CA ILE A 87 -50.53 37.23 21.99
C ILE A 87 -50.94 37.00 20.53
N ARG A 88 -51.80 37.87 19.98
CA ARG A 88 -52.22 37.79 18.56
C ARG A 88 -51.05 37.96 17.59
N GLU A 89 -50.15 38.89 17.86
CA GLU A 89 -48.95 39.11 17.04
C GLU A 89 -47.99 37.92 17.08
N LEU A 90 -47.75 37.34 18.27
CA LEU A 90 -46.81 36.23 18.45
C LEU A 90 -47.29 34.93 17.81
N ILE A 91 -48.59 34.65 17.86
CA ILE A 91 -49.20 33.46 17.24
C ILE A 91 -49.25 33.63 15.71
N GLY A 92 -49.50 34.85 15.22
CA GLY A 92 -49.35 35.20 13.80
C GLY A 92 -50.33 34.49 12.87
N GLU A 93 -49.99 34.45 11.57
CA GLU A 93 -50.86 33.90 10.50
C GLU A 93 -50.92 32.35 10.48
N ASP A 94 -49.97 31.68 11.15
CA ASP A 94 -49.90 30.20 11.20
C ASP A 94 -50.79 29.60 12.31
N ALA A 95 -51.64 30.42 12.95
CA ALA A 95 -52.54 29.99 14.01
C ALA A 95 -53.49 28.88 13.55
N THR A 96 -53.65 27.84 14.37
CA THR A 96 -54.73 26.87 14.15
C THR A 96 -56.09 27.52 14.44
N ALA A 97 -57.14 27.03 13.78
CA ALA A 97 -58.51 27.51 14.01
C ALA A 97 -58.91 27.46 15.49
N ARG A 98 -58.41 26.47 16.26
CA ARG A 98 -58.69 26.35 17.69
C ARG A 98 -57.94 27.40 18.52
N GLN A 99 -56.68 27.70 18.18
CA GLN A 99 -55.93 28.78 18.85
C GLN A 99 -56.62 30.13 18.62
N THR A 100 -57.02 30.44 17.38
CA THR A 100 -57.75 31.69 17.08
C THR A 100 -59.06 31.79 17.88
N GLU A 101 -59.84 30.71 17.93
CA GLU A 101 -61.09 30.67 18.71
C GLU A 101 -60.83 30.91 20.21
N LEU A 102 -59.78 30.29 20.77
CA LEU A 102 -59.43 30.45 22.18
C LEU A 102 -58.93 31.86 22.50
N ILE A 103 -58.11 32.47 21.64
CA ILE A 103 -57.65 33.85 21.82
C ILE A 103 -58.83 34.82 21.82
N ASP A 104 -59.76 34.69 20.87
CA ASP A 104 -60.94 35.55 20.81
C ASP A 104 -61.85 35.35 22.02
N LYS A 105 -61.96 34.12 22.51
CA LYS A 105 -62.68 33.80 23.74
C LYS A 105 -62.01 34.39 24.97
N ILE A 106 -60.69 34.31 25.09
CA ILE A 106 -59.90 34.91 26.17
C ILE A 106 -60.05 36.43 26.14
N ASP A 107 -59.95 37.07 24.97
CA ASP A 107 -60.14 38.51 24.80
C ASP A 107 -61.54 38.96 25.24
N ALA A 108 -62.59 38.27 24.78
CA ALA A 108 -63.96 38.57 25.18
C ALA A 108 -64.20 38.40 26.69
N LEU A 109 -63.70 37.31 27.29
CA LEU A 109 -63.88 37.03 28.72
C LEU A 109 -63.05 37.97 29.60
N ALA A 110 -61.83 38.30 29.21
CA ALA A 110 -60.98 39.25 29.93
C ALA A 110 -61.60 40.65 29.93
N ARG A 111 -62.07 41.14 28.76
CA ARG A 111 -62.78 42.42 28.65
C ARG A 111 -64.04 42.44 29.51
N ALA A 112 -64.87 41.40 29.40
CA ALA A 112 -66.08 41.26 30.22
C ALA A 112 -65.77 41.32 31.72
N LYS A 113 -64.67 40.68 32.15
CA LYS A 113 -64.22 40.70 33.55
C LYS A 113 -63.80 42.11 33.99
N PHE A 114 -63.02 42.83 33.18
CA PHE A 114 -62.61 44.20 33.52
C PHE A 114 -63.75 45.22 33.48
N ASP A 115 -64.77 45.01 32.64
CA ASP A 115 -65.97 45.83 32.57
C ASP A 115 -66.94 45.58 33.75
N GLU A 116 -67.07 44.32 34.17
CA GLU A 116 -67.75 43.96 35.43
C GLU A 116 -67.08 44.67 36.61
N MET A 117 -65.75 44.57 36.69
CA MET A 117 -65.00 45.23 37.75
C MET A 117 -65.14 46.76 37.72
N ALA A 118 -65.12 47.37 36.52
CA ALA A 118 -65.30 48.81 36.33
C ALA A 118 -66.66 49.29 36.83
N THR A 119 -67.72 48.54 36.52
CA THR A 119 -69.09 48.85 36.98
C THR A 119 -69.15 48.84 38.51
N GLY A 120 -68.50 47.87 39.16
CA GLY A 120 -68.41 47.80 40.62
C GLY A 120 -67.66 48.99 41.23
N VAL A 121 -66.54 49.40 40.62
CA VAL A 121 -65.76 50.58 41.06
C VAL A 121 -66.56 51.87 40.90
N GLU A 122 -67.22 52.07 39.76
CA GLU A 122 -68.02 53.28 39.47
C GLU A 122 -69.20 53.42 40.45
N LEU A 123 -69.88 52.32 40.79
CA LEU A 123 -70.96 52.33 41.78
C LEU A 123 -70.44 52.72 43.18
N LEU A 124 -69.23 52.29 43.56
CA LEU A 124 -68.60 52.69 44.82
C LEU A 124 -68.19 54.16 44.82
N GLU A 125 -67.62 54.65 43.73
CA GLU A 125 -67.23 56.06 43.58
C GLU A 125 -68.42 57.01 43.67
N ASN A 126 -69.58 56.59 43.15
CA ASN A 126 -70.84 57.33 43.22
C ASN A 126 -71.60 57.15 44.56
N GLY A 127 -70.99 56.51 45.57
CA GLY A 127 -71.57 56.32 46.89
C GLY A 127 -72.69 55.27 46.96
N ARG A 128 -72.90 54.48 45.91
CA ARG A 128 -73.95 53.45 45.80
C ARG A 128 -73.46 52.10 46.32
N LEU A 129 -73.03 52.06 47.57
CA LEU A 129 -72.39 50.87 48.19
C LEU A 129 -73.25 49.60 48.12
N LEU A 130 -74.57 49.71 48.32
CA LEU A 130 -75.48 48.56 48.29
C LEU A 130 -75.64 47.99 46.87
N ASP A 131 -75.62 48.85 45.85
CA ASP A 131 -75.72 48.42 44.45
C ASP A 131 -74.40 47.80 43.97
N ALA A 132 -73.26 48.38 44.36
CA ALA A 132 -71.93 47.80 44.12
C ALA A 132 -71.80 46.41 44.76
N ARG A 133 -72.24 46.25 46.02
CA ARG A 133 -72.21 44.96 46.71
C ARG A 133 -73.11 43.93 46.05
N ARG A 134 -74.29 44.32 45.53
CA ARG A 134 -75.16 43.41 44.78
C ARG A 134 -74.54 42.99 43.45
N ALA A 135 -73.92 43.91 42.71
CA ALA A 135 -73.25 43.63 41.45
C ALA A 135 -72.11 42.61 41.63
N ILE A 136 -71.30 42.77 42.70
CA ILE A 136 -70.14 41.91 42.97
C ILE A 136 -70.54 40.55 43.57
N LEU A 137 -71.67 40.48 44.29
CA LEU A 137 -72.20 39.22 44.85
C LEU A 137 -72.96 38.36 43.81
N THR A 138 -72.87 38.69 42.52
CA THR A 138 -73.40 37.83 41.47
C THR A 138 -72.42 36.70 41.16
N ASP A 139 -72.93 35.50 40.89
CA ASP A 139 -72.09 34.36 40.46
C ASP A 139 -71.47 34.58 39.07
N GLU A 140 -71.90 35.62 38.35
CA GLU A 140 -71.46 35.97 36.98
C GLU A 140 -69.96 36.32 36.91
N GLY A 141 -69.44 37.04 37.90
CA GLY A 141 -68.02 37.40 37.96
C GLY A 141 -67.10 36.20 38.26
N VAL A 142 -67.61 35.21 39.01
CA VAL A 142 -66.92 33.94 39.29
C VAL A 142 -66.95 33.04 38.07
N GLU A 143 -68.13 32.88 37.45
CA GLU A 143 -68.29 32.06 36.25
C GLU A 143 -67.46 32.58 35.07
N THR A 144 -67.39 33.92 34.89
CA THR A 144 -66.55 34.54 33.87
C THR A 144 -65.08 34.25 34.11
N MET A 145 -64.61 34.33 35.36
CA MET A 145 -63.23 34.02 35.72
C MET A 145 -62.91 32.54 35.49
N GLU A 146 -63.78 31.61 35.92
CA GLU A 146 -63.60 30.18 35.66
C GLU A 146 -63.59 29.83 34.17
N ARG A 147 -64.37 30.55 33.35
CA ARG A 147 -64.35 30.37 31.89
C ARG A 147 -63.06 30.94 31.28
N LEU A 148 -62.57 32.06 31.81
CA LEU A 148 -61.31 32.68 31.38
C LEU A 148 -60.14 31.76 31.70
N ASP A 149 -60.03 31.29 32.94
CA ASP A 149 -58.98 30.36 33.37
C ASP A 149 -59.01 29.06 32.58
N ARG A 150 -60.20 28.51 32.29
CA ARG A 150 -60.34 27.32 31.43
C ARG A 150 -59.86 27.58 30.00
N ALA A 151 -60.20 28.73 29.42
CA ALA A 151 -59.77 29.06 28.06
C ALA A 151 -58.26 29.29 27.99
N ILE A 152 -57.67 29.95 29.00
CA ILE A 152 -56.22 30.11 29.13
C ILE A 152 -55.55 28.75 29.28
N ALA A 153 -56.01 27.90 30.20
CA ALA A 153 -55.43 26.58 30.43
C ALA A 153 -55.47 25.71 29.16
N GLU A 154 -56.58 25.74 28.42
CA GLU A 154 -56.69 25.00 27.16
C GLU A 154 -55.69 25.51 26.11
N LEU A 155 -55.49 26.82 26.02
CA LEU A 155 -54.51 27.39 25.09
C LEU A 155 -53.07 27.10 25.56
N GLU A 156 -52.79 27.18 26.87
CA GLU A 156 -51.50 26.79 27.44
C GLU A 156 -51.18 25.31 27.16
N ASP A 157 -52.17 24.41 27.24
CA ASP A 157 -51.99 22.99 26.91
C ASP A 157 -51.61 22.82 25.43
N ILE A 158 -52.29 23.51 24.51
CA ILE A 158 -51.97 23.48 23.07
C ILE A 158 -50.55 23.99 22.81
N GLU A 159 -50.15 25.09 23.43
CA GLU A 159 -48.81 25.67 23.28
C GLU A 159 -47.73 24.76 23.89
N ASN A 160 -47.99 24.14 25.03
CA ASN A 160 -47.06 23.20 25.67
C ASN A 160 -46.88 21.91 24.83
N GLU A 161 -47.94 21.38 24.23
CA GLU A 161 -47.85 20.23 23.32
C GLU A 161 -47.04 20.59 22.06
N THR A 162 -47.28 21.78 21.51
CA THR A 162 -46.56 22.31 20.35
C THR A 162 -45.06 22.47 20.66
N LEU A 163 -44.73 23.05 21.83
CA LEU A 163 -43.37 23.20 22.31
C LEU A 163 -42.67 21.83 22.50
N ALA A 164 -43.38 20.86 23.08
CA ALA A 164 -42.86 19.51 23.26
C ALA A 164 -42.55 18.83 21.92
N ALA A 165 -43.42 19.00 20.91
CA ALA A 165 -43.20 18.48 19.56
C ALA A 165 -41.94 19.07 18.91
N TYR A 166 -41.77 20.39 18.94
CA TYR A 166 -40.57 21.05 18.40
C TYR A 166 -39.29 20.61 19.11
N SER A 167 -39.33 20.47 20.44
CA SER A 167 -38.16 20.02 21.21
C SER A 167 -37.75 18.58 20.85
N ALA A 168 -38.73 17.69 20.64
CA ALA A 168 -38.49 16.30 20.29
C ALA A 168 -37.92 16.16 18.87
N ASP A 169 -38.41 16.94 17.91
CA ASP A 169 -37.92 16.92 16.54
C ASP A 169 -36.53 17.55 16.39
N ALA A 170 -36.22 18.60 17.16
CA ALA A 170 -34.86 19.14 17.25
C ALA A 170 -33.88 18.09 17.80
N ALA A 171 -34.26 17.37 18.87
CA ALA A 171 -33.44 16.30 19.44
C ALA A 171 -33.20 15.15 18.46
N ARG A 172 -34.24 14.74 17.71
CA ARG A 172 -34.12 13.70 16.66
C ARG A 172 -33.22 14.14 15.50
N THR A 173 -33.32 15.40 15.08
CA THR A 173 -32.52 15.95 13.99
C THR A 173 -31.04 16.01 14.41
N ASN A 174 -30.75 16.55 15.60
CA ASN A 174 -29.40 16.55 16.16
C ASN A 174 -28.81 15.14 16.30
N ALA A 175 -29.60 14.17 16.74
CA ALA A 175 -29.16 12.78 16.87
C ALA A 175 -28.81 12.12 15.53
N ARG A 176 -29.39 12.57 14.40
CA ARG A 176 -29.09 12.04 13.06
C ARG A 176 -27.88 12.71 12.41
N VAL A 177 -27.65 13.99 12.65
CA VAL A 177 -26.58 14.76 12.00
C VAL A 177 -25.19 14.35 12.48
N LEU A 178 -25.01 14.19 13.79
CA LEU A 178 -23.70 13.86 14.37
C LEU A 178 -23.10 12.53 13.86
N PRO A 179 -23.84 11.41 13.78
CA PRO A 179 -23.29 10.16 13.23
C PRO A 179 -23.02 10.25 11.72
N LEU A 180 -23.79 11.04 10.94
CA LEU A 180 -23.52 11.25 9.52
C LEU A 180 -22.20 12.01 9.31
N LEU A 181 -21.95 13.07 10.09
CA LEU A 181 -20.68 13.78 10.07
C LEU A 181 -19.52 12.87 10.49
N GLY A 182 -19.72 12.05 11.53
CA GLY A 182 -18.73 11.07 11.97
C GLY A 182 -18.40 10.02 10.90
N ALA A 183 -19.42 9.45 10.25
CA ALA A 183 -19.25 8.47 9.17
C ALA A 183 -18.51 9.07 7.97
N LEU A 184 -18.80 10.32 7.62
CA LEU A 184 -18.14 11.03 6.53
C LEU A 184 -16.68 11.37 6.86
N LEU A 185 -16.38 11.75 8.10
CA LEU A 185 -15.00 11.96 8.56
C LEU A 185 -14.19 10.65 8.47
N VAL A 186 -14.77 9.54 8.91
CA VAL A 186 -14.14 8.21 8.80
C VAL A 186 -13.91 7.84 7.34
N PHE A 187 -14.89 8.08 6.46
CA PHE A 187 -14.75 7.87 5.02
C PHE A 187 -13.61 8.69 4.41
N LEU A 188 -13.49 9.97 4.76
CA LEU A 188 -12.41 10.85 4.30
C LEU A 188 -11.04 10.35 4.78
N ILE A 189 -10.92 9.91 6.03
CA ILE A 189 -9.68 9.33 6.57
C ILE A 189 -9.30 8.06 5.80
N ILE A 190 -10.26 7.17 5.53
CA ILE A 190 -10.05 5.94 4.76
C ILE A 190 -9.61 6.28 3.33
N ALA A 191 -10.28 7.22 2.67
CA ALA A 191 -9.95 7.65 1.31
C ALA A 191 -8.55 8.26 1.23
N MET A 192 -8.17 9.10 2.20
CA MET A 192 -6.84 9.68 2.29
C MET A 192 -5.77 8.61 2.49
N PHE A 193 -6.00 7.64 3.38
CA PHE A 193 -5.07 6.56 3.65
C PHE A 193 -4.92 5.61 2.45
N ALA A 194 -6.03 5.28 1.77
CA ALA A 194 -6.03 4.52 0.53
C ALA A 194 -5.27 5.25 -0.59
N GLY A 195 -5.48 6.56 -0.73
CA GLY A 195 -4.75 7.42 -1.65
C GLY A 195 -3.24 7.39 -1.39
N ALA A 196 -2.82 7.59 -0.14
CA ALA A 196 -1.42 7.53 0.25
C ALA A 196 -0.79 6.15 -0.03
N ARG A 197 -1.53 5.05 0.25
CA ARG A 197 -1.10 3.68 -0.06
C ARG A 197 -0.92 3.45 -1.57
N LEU A 198 -1.82 3.96 -2.40
CA LEU A 198 -1.74 3.82 -3.86
C LEU A 198 -0.56 4.60 -4.45
N VAL A 199 -0.37 5.85 -4.01
CA VAL A 199 0.78 6.68 -4.43
C VAL A 199 2.10 6.04 -3.98
N GLY A 200 2.16 5.54 -2.73
CA GLY A 200 3.34 4.86 -2.22
C GLY A 200 3.68 3.57 -2.97
N ARG A 201 2.67 2.80 -3.43
CA ARG A 201 2.90 1.62 -4.27
C ARG A 201 3.43 1.97 -5.65
N ALA A 202 2.87 3.01 -6.28
CA ALA A 202 3.32 3.47 -7.59
C ALA A 202 4.80 3.94 -7.54
N ALA A 203 5.15 4.74 -6.53
CA ALA A 203 6.52 5.22 -6.35
C ALA A 203 7.54 4.09 -6.10
N ARG A 204 7.16 3.05 -5.35
CA ARG A 204 8.02 1.87 -5.13
C ARG A 204 8.22 1.07 -6.42
N ALA A 205 7.17 0.86 -7.20
CA ALA A 205 7.26 0.15 -8.47
C ALA A 205 8.18 0.88 -9.47
N GLU A 206 8.10 2.21 -9.54
CA GLU A 206 9.01 3.01 -10.36
C GLU A 206 10.47 2.91 -9.89
N ALA A 207 10.72 2.94 -8.57
CA ALA A 207 12.06 2.82 -8.02
C ALA A 207 12.68 1.43 -8.28
N GLU A 208 11.90 0.36 -8.10
CA GLU A 208 12.32 -1.02 -8.39
C GLU A 208 12.65 -1.20 -9.88
N ALA A 209 11.82 -0.66 -10.78
CA ALA A 209 12.07 -0.70 -12.21
C ALA A 209 13.34 0.05 -12.62
N ALA A 210 13.58 1.24 -12.05
CA ALA A 210 14.79 2.01 -12.31
C ALA A 210 16.05 1.25 -11.84
N GLN A 211 16.00 0.63 -10.67
CA GLN A 211 17.13 -0.13 -10.14
C GLN A 211 17.39 -1.42 -10.94
N ALA A 212 16.33 -2.12 -11.37
CA ALA A 212 16.46 -3.28 -12.25
C ALA A 212 17.11 -2.90 -13.60
N ALA A 213 16.73 -1.76 -14.18
CA ALA A 213 17.33 -1.27 -15.42
C ALA A 213 18.84 -0.98 -15.26
N VAL A 214 19.24 -0.33 -14.16
CA VAL A 214 20.66 -0.06 -13.86
C VAL A 214 21.47 -1.34 -13.68
N VAL A 215 20.92 -2.33 -12.97
CA VAL A 215 21.59 -3.63 -12.78
C VAL A 215 21.73 -4.38 -14.11
N SER A 216 20.70 -4.35 -14.96
CA SER A 216 20.73 -4.97 -16.29
C SER A 216 21.82 -4.34 -17.17
N GLU A 217 21.90 -3.01 -17.21
CA GLU A 217 22.91 -2.31 -18.01
C GLU A 217 24.33 -2.62 -17.51
N ALA A 218 24.52 -2.70 -16.18
CA ALA A 218 25.81 -3.09 -15.60
C ALA A 218 26.21 -4.52 -15.97
N ARG A 219 25.25 -5.45 -16.00
CA ARG A 219 25.45 -6.85 -16.44
C ARG A 219 25.83 -6.92 -17.91
N ASP A 220 25.10 -6.22 -18.79
CA ASP A 220 25.39 -6.19 -20.23
C ASP A 220 26.80 -5.66 -20.52
N ARG A 221 27.23 -4.62 -19.78
CA ARG A 221 28.60 -4.08 -19.88
C ARG A 221 29.65 -5.09 -19.42
N ALA A 222 29.39 -5.81 -18.33
CA ALA A 222 30.30 -6.84 -17.84
C ALA A 222 30.48 -7.97 -18.88
N ASP A 223 29.38 -8.40 -19.51
CA ASP A 223 29.41 -9.44 -20.55
C ASP A 223 30.16 -9.00 -21.80
N LEU A 224 30.02 -7.73 -22.21
CA LEU A 224 30.79 -7.16 -23.31
C LEU A 224 32.29 -7.10 -22.99
N LEU A 225 32.64 -6.68 -21.77
CA LEU A 225 34.04 -6.65 -21.32
C LEU A 225 34.65 -8.05 -21.26
N ALA A 226 33.91 -9.05 -20.77
CA ALA A 226 34.37 -10.43 -20.74
C ALA A 226 34.67 -10.97 -22.14
N ARG A 227 33.80 -10.69 -23.13
CA ARG A 227 34.04 -11.08 -24.53
C ARG A 227 35.27 -10.41 -25.13
N GLU A 228 35.48 -9.12 -24.86
CA GLU A 228 36.65 -8.38 -25.34
C GLU A 228 37.95 -8.90 -24.69
N LEU A 229 37.93 -9.21 -23.40
CA LEU A 229 39.07 -9.82 -22.70
C LEU A 229 39.45 -11.16 -23.33
N ASN A 230 38.47 -12.03 -23.59
CA ASN A 230 38.71 -13.31 -24.24
C ASN A 230 39.32 -13.14 -25.63
N HIS A 231 38.82 -12.20 -26.43
CA HIS A 231 39.42 -11.88 -27.74
C HIS A 231 40.88 -11.41 -27.60
N ARG A 232 41.19 -10.57 -26.60
CA ARG A 232 42.56 -10.11 -26.35
C ARG A 232 43.49 -11.24 -25.91
N VAL A 233 43.02 -12.18 -25.11
CA VAL A 233 43.80 -13.35 -24.71
C VAL A 233 44.17 -14.19 -25.95
N LYS A 234 43.22 -14.43 -26.87
CA LYS A 234 43.52 -15.11 -28.15
C LYS A 234 44.59 -14.38 -28.97
N ASN A 235 44.50 -13.04 -29.04
CA ASN A 235 45.50 -12.23 -29.74
C ASN A 235 46.89 -12.35 -29.10
N LEU A 236 46.97 -12.33 -27.76
CA LEU A 236 48.24 -12.52 -27.06
C LEU A 236 48.87 -13.89 -27.36
N PHE A 237 48.07 -14.96 -27.35
CA PHE A 237 48.55 -16.29 -27.74
C PHE A 237 49.07 -16.35 -29.17
N ALA A 238 48.39 -15.70 -30.12
CA ALA A 238 48.86 -15.61 -31.50
C ALA A 238 50.21 -14.89 -31.62
N VAL A 239 50.41 -13.80 -30.86
CA VAL A 239 51.68 -13.06 -30.83
C VAL A 239 52.80 -13.92 -30.23
N VAL A 240 52.56 -14.60 -29.11
CA VAL A 240 53.55 -15.49 -28.48
C VAL A 240 53.94 -16.62 -29.45
N LEU A 241 52.96 -17.22 -30.13
CA LEU A 241 53.21 -18.25 -31.13
C LEU A 241 54.08 -17.75 -32.29
N ALA A 242 53.83 -16.53 -32.78
CA ALA A 242 54.62 -15.92 -33.84
C ALA A 242 56.07 -15.66 -33.40
N ILE A 243 56.29 -15.13 -32.19
CA ILE A 243 57.64 -14.90 -31.62
C ILE A 243 58.42 -16.21 -31.52
N VAL A 244 57.77 -17.26 -31.01
CA VAL A 244 58.37 -18.60 -30.88
C VAL A 244 58.79 -19.11 -32.26
N GLN A 245 57.89 -19.10 -33.24
CA GLN A 245 58.17 -19.60 -34.59
C GLN A 245 59.25 -18.78 -35.31
N MET A 246 59.24 -17.45 -35.18
CA MET A 246 60.27 -16.57 -35.77
C MET A 246 61.66 -16.84 -35.18
N SER A 247 61.75 -17.21 -33.91
CA SER A 247 63.03 -17.43 -33.21
C SER A 247 63.84 -18.64 -33.75
N ALA A 248 63.19 -19.56 -34.49
CA ALA A 248 63.84 -20.72 -35.12
C ALA A 248 63.89 -20.66 -36.65
N ARG A 249 63.49 -19.53 -37.27
CA ARG A 249 63.38 -19.39 -38.72
C ARG A 249 64.68 -19.75 -39.45
N ASP A 250 65.81 -19.28 -38.92
CA ASP A 250 67.15 -19.42 -39.52
C ASP A 250 68.05 -20.41 -38.75
N LYS A 251 67.47 -21.22 -37.84
CA LYS A 251 68.21 -22.17 -36.99
C LYS A 251 67.62 -23.59 -37.12
N PRO A 252 68.08 -24.39 -38.10
CA PRO A 252 67.56 -25.74 -38.33
C PRO A 252 67.60 -26.63 -37.07
N GLU A 253 68.67 -26.51 -36.27
CA GLU A 253 68.87 -27.23 -35.02
C GLU A 253 67.87 -26.88 -33.91
N ALA A 254 67.24 -25.70 -33.97
CA ALA A 254 66.25 -25.26 -32.97
C ALA A 254 64.80 -25.59 -33.36
N LYS A 255 64.54 -25.96 -34.63
CA LYS A 255 63.18 -26.14 -35.16
C LYS A 255 62.36 -27.18 -34.40
N GLU A 256 62.97 -28.29 -33.98
CA GLU A 256 62.28 -29.36 -33.28
C GLU A 256 61.75 -28.89 -31.91
N VAL A 257 62.60 -28.22 -31.13
CA VAL A 257 62.24 -27.66 -29.82
C VAL A 257 61.19 -26.56 -29.97
N THR A 258 61.36 -25.66 -30.94
CA THR A 258 60.41 -24.57 -31.19
C THR A 258 59.04 -25.07 -31.66
N ASN A 259 59.00 -26.11 -32.50
CA ASN A 259 57.73 -26.74 -32.90
C ASN A 259 57.04 -27.38 -31.70
N SER A 260 57.78 -28.02 -30.79
CA SER A 260 57.23 -28.57 -29.55
C SER A 260 56.64 -27.47 -28.65
N ILE A 261 57.31 -26.33 -28.49
CA ILE A 261 56.79 -25.19 -27.72
C ILE A 261 55.53 -24.61 -28.40
N ALA A 262 55.55 -24.44 -29.72
CA ALA A 262 54.42 -23.94 -30.49
C ALA A 262 53.17 -24.82 -30.37
N GLN A 263 53.34 -26.16 -30.38
CA GLN A 263 52.26 -27.12 -30.17
C GLN A 263 51.63 -26.99 -28.78
N ARG A 264 52.45 -26.84 -27.72
CA ARG A 264 51.97 -26.64 -26.34
C ARG A 264 51.21 -25.33 -26.14
N ILE A 265 51.68 -24.24 -26.75
CA ILE A 265 50.98 -22.95 -26.69
C ILE A 265 49.59 -23.06 -27.31
N ARG A 266 49.44 -23.81 -28.41
CA ARG A 266 48.13 -24.06 -29.02
C ARG A 266 47.23 -24.89 -28.11
N ALA A 267 47.77 -25.94 -27.48
CA ALA A 267 47.01 -26.75 -26.53
C ALA A 267 46.50 -25.91 -25.34
N LEU A 268 47.32 -24.98 -24.84
CA LEU A 268 46.94 -24.06 -23.77
C LEU A 268 45.83 -23.10 -24.20
N LEU A 269 45.90 -22.57 -25.43
CA LEU A 269 44.85 -21.74 -26.03
C LEU A 269 43.52 -22.51 -26.13
N THR A 270 43.56 -23.75 -26.63
CA THR A 270 42.36 -24.59 -26.76
C THR A 270 41.73 -24.91 -25.41
N ALA A 271 42.54 -25.26 -24.40
CA ALA A 271 42.03 -25.49 -23.06
C ALA A 271 41.44 -24.21 -22.43
N HIS A 272 42.04 -23.05 -22.72
CA HIS A 272 41.49 -21.76 -22.31
C HIS A 272 40.14 -21.47 -22.99
N GLU A 273 39.98 -21.73 -24.29
CA GLU A 273 38.71 -21.56 -25.01
C GLU A 273 37.59 -22.45 -24.44
N VAL A 274 37.90 -23.72 -24.16
CA VAL A 274 36.96 -24.68 -23.56
C VAL A 274 36.56 -24.26 -22.13
N SER A 275 37.45 -23.58 -21.40
CA SER A 275 37.18 -23.11 -20.04
C SER A 275 36.26 -21.88 -19.92
N GLN A 276 36.03 -21.15 -21.02
CA GLN A 276 35.29 -19.88 -21.05
C GLN A 276 33.79 -20.05 -21.43
N GLY A 277 33.30 -21.29 -21.51
CA GLY A 277 32.00 -21.62 -22.10
C GLY A 277 30.75 -21.09 -21.37
N GLU A 278 30.79 -20.85 -20.05
CA GLU A 278 29.61 -20.39 -19.30
C GLU A 278 29.99 -19.37 -18.20
N LEU A 279 29.40 -18.17 -18.30
CA LEU A 279 29.66 -17.02 -17.42
C LEU A 279 29.20 -17.23 -15.96
N GLU A 280 28.33 -18.21 -15.69
CA GLU A 280 27.74 -18.39 -14.36
C GLU A 280 28.48 -19.42 -13.50
N ARG A 281 29.28 -20.33 -14.09
CA ARG A 281 30.26 -21.20 -13.40
C ARG A 281 31.39 -21.60 -14.36
N PRO A 282 32.68 -21.43 -14.02
CA PRO A 282 33.79 -21.77 -14.91
C PRO A 282 34.05 -23.28 -14.87
N VAL A 283 33.09 -24.06 -15.37
CA VAL A 283 33.20 -25.51 -15.52
C VAL A 283 33.25 -25.86 -17.00
N ALA A 284 34.03 -26.87 -17.37
CA ALA A 284 34.10 -27.36 -18.74
C ALA A 284 33.94 -28.88 -18.81
N SER A 285 33.32 -29.35 -19.88
CA SER A 285 33.09 -30.76 -20.13
C SER A 285 34.41 -31.50 -20.38
N LEU A 286 34.66 -32.56 -19.61
CA LEU A 286 35.81 -33.45 -19.80
C LEU A 286 35.76 -34.11 -21.18
N ARG A 287 34.57 -34.52 -21.64
CA ARG A 287 34.36 -35.08 -22.98
C ARG A 287 34.80 -34.09 -24.05
N ALA A 288 34.33 -32.84 -23.97
CA ALA A 288 34.69 -31.81 -24.94
C ALA A 288 36.21 -31.55 -24.96
N LEU A 289 36.86 -31.57 -23.80
CA LEU A 289 38.32 -31.43 -23.70
C LEU A 289 39.07 -32.58 -24.40
N VAL A 290 38.65 -33.83 -24.17
CA VAL A 290 39.23 -35.02 -24.79
C VAL A 290 39.03 -35.01 -26.30
N GLU A 291 37.80 -34.77 -26.76
CA GLU A 291 37.46 -34.69 -28.18
C GLU A 291 38.27 -33.60 -28.90
N THR A 292 38.35 -32.41 -28.30
CA THR A 292 39.10 -31.29 -28.89
C THR A 292 40.60 -31.56 -28.92
N SER A 293 41.14 -32.29 -27.93
CA SER A 293 42.56 -32.66 -27.88
C SER A 293 42.93 -33.68 -28.96
N LEU A 294 42.04 -34.63 -29.26
CA LEU A 294 42.25 -35.68 -30.26
C LEU A 294 41.95 -35.22 -31.69
N ALA A 295 41.04 -34.25 -31.87
CA ALA A 295 40.55 -33.78 -33.17
C ALA A 295 41.64 -33.47 -34.23
N PRO A 296 42.82 -32.90 -33.90
CA PRO A 296 43.82 -32.58 -34.91
C PRO A 296 44.44 -33.78 -35.62
N TYR A 297 44.39 -34.97 -35.00
CA TYR A 297 45.06 -36.17 -35.52
C TYR A 297 44.10 -37.33 -35.77
N ARG A 298 42.93 -37.36 -35.11
CA ARG A 298 41.90 -38.39 -35.28
C ARG A 298 41.38 -38.42 -36.71
N SER A 299 41.47 -39.58 -37.35
CA SER A 299 41.01 -39.80 -38.73
C SER A 299 40.71 -41.29 -38.95
N SER A 300 40.30 -41.69 -40.16
CA SER A 300 40.17 -43.11 -40.51
C SER A 300 41.47 -43.89 -40.35
N ASN A 301 42.62 -43.23 -40.48
CA ASN A 301 43.94 -43.84 -40.35
C ASN A 301 44.50 -43.76 -38.92
N HIS A 302 43.87 -42.96 -38.06
CA HIS A 302 44.23 -42.77 -36.65
C HIS A 302 42.96 -42.93 -35.80
N PRO A 303 42.43 -44.17 -35.67
CA PRO A 303 41.18 -44.42 -35.00
C PRO A 303 41.28 -44.10 -33.50
N ALA A 304 40.20 -43.55 -32.97
CA ALA A 304 40.07 -43.28 -31.54
C ALA A 304 38.65 -43.57 -31.05
N GLU A 305 38.53 -44.29 -29.94
CA GLU A 305 37.30 -44.54 -29.21
C GLU A 305 37.26 -43.71 -27.93
N ILE A 306 36.13 -43.05 -27.67
CA ILE A 306 35.99 -42.09 -26.56
C ILE A 306 34.73 -42.44 -25.79
N ASP A 307 34.87 -42.95 -24.58
CA ASP A 307 33.77 -43.39 -23.73
C ASP A 307 33.83 -42.82 -22.31
N GLY A 308 32.68 -42.69 -21.65
CA GLY A 308 32.60 -42.20 -20.28
C GLY A 308 31.43 -41.25 -20.02
N PRO A 309 31.04 -41.07 -18.74
CA PRO A 309 29.90 -40.24 -18.34
C PRO A 309 30.16 -38.74 -18.59
N GLU A 310 29.11 -37.94 -18.61
CA GLU A 310 29.26 -36.48 -18.69
C GLU A 310 29.78 -35.93 -17.34
N ILE A 311 31.00 -35.37 -17.36
CA ILE A 311 31.65 -34.79 -16.18
C ILE A 311 32.06 -33.35 -16.49
N MET A 312 31.71 -32.44 -15.58
CA MET A 312 32.07 -31.02 -15.64
C MET A 312 33.18 -30.73 -14.66
N LEU A 313 34.35 -30.31 -15.16
CA LEU A 313 35.53 -30.02 -14.35
C LEU A 313 35.72 -28.51 -14.14
N PRO A 314 36.17 -28.06 -12.96
CA PRO A 314 36.56 -26.67 -12.76
C PRO A 314 37.66 -26.21 -13.74
N ALA A 315 37.58 -24.99 -14.26
CA ALA A 315 38.51 -24.42 -15.24
C ALA A 315 39.99 -24.52 -14.83
N LYS A 316 40.28 -24.46 -13.52
CA LYS A 316 41.63 -24.62 -12.95
C LYS A 316 42.26 -25.99 -13.26
N ARG A 317 41.44 -27.04 -13.46
CA ARG A 317 41.88 -28.41 -13.78
C ARG A 317 41.89 -28.70 -15.28
N VAL A 318 41.01 -28.04 -16.04
CA VAL A 318 40.87 -28.20 -17.50
C VAL A 318 42.16 -27.82 -18.23
N THR A 319 42.79 -26.72 -17.83
CA THR A 319 44.00 -26.19 -18.47
C THR A 319 45.20 -27.15 -18.40
N PRO A 320 45.64 -27.61 -17.20
CA PRO A 320 46.73 -28.58 -17.11
C PRO A 320 46.37 -29.96 -17.68
N LEU A 321 45.10 -30.41 -17.54
CA LEU A 321 44.66 -31.69 -18.13
C LEU A 321 44.71 -31.65 -19.66
N GLY A 322 44.33 -30.53 -20.28
CA GLY A 322 44.43 -30.33 -21.73
C GLY A 322 45.88 -30.43 -22.25
N LEU A 323 46.86 -29.96 -21.46
CA LEU A 323 48.28 -30.15 -21.80
C LEU A 323 48.68 -31.63 -21.77
N VAL A 324 48.24 -32.38 -20.75
CA VAL A 324 48.54 -33.83 -20.66
C VAL A 324 47.93 -34.58 -21.83
N LEU A 325 46.65 -34.35 -22.13
CA LEU A 325 45.95 -34.97 -23.25
C LEU A 325 46.60 -34.62 -24.59
N HIS A 326 47.05 -33.38 -24.77
CA HIS A 326 47.77 -32.99 -25.97
C HIS A 326 49.09 -33.75 -26.12
N GLU A 327 49.91 -33.83 -25.07
CA GLU A 327 51.18 -34.56 -25.13
C GLU A 327 50.95 -36.05 -25.39
N LEU A 328 49.95 -36.69 -24.75
CA LEU A 328 49.55 -38.07 -25.03
C LEU A 328 49.16 -38.26 -26.50
N THR A 329 48.32 -37.37 -27.01
CA THR A 329 47.90 -37.37 -28.42
C THR A 329 49.11 -37.25 -29.37
N THR A 330 50.05 -36.35 -29.09
CA THR A 330 51.26 -36.22 -29.92
C THR A 330 52.18 -37.42 -29.83
N ASN A 331 52.24 -38.08 -28.67
CA ASN A 331 53.06 -39.27 -28.47
C ASN A 331 52.48 -40.47 -29.23
N ALA A 332 51.15 -40.62 -29.25
CA ALA A 332 50.49 -41.65 -30.05
C ALA A 332 50.85 -41.55 -31.53
N VAL A 333 50.92 -40.33 -32.10
CA VAL A 333 51.34 -40.11 -33.50
C VAL A 333 52.82 -40.42 -33.72
N LYS A 334 53.70 -39.97 -32.80
CA LYS A 334 55.15 -40.01 -33.03
C LYS A 334 55.77 -41.36 -32.69
N TYR A 335 55.24 -42.02 -31.68
CA TYR A 335 55.89 -43.15 -31.03
C TYR A 335 54.93 -44.29 -30.70
N GLY A 336 53.62 -44.05 -30.62
CA GLY A 336 52.63 -44.99 -30.09
C GLY A 336 51.66 -45.56 -31.12
N ALA A 337 50.42 -45.85 -30.68
CA ALA A 337 49.39 -46.54 -31.48
C ALA A 337 49.29 -46.04 -32.93
N TRP A 338 49.13 -44.74 -33.13
CA TRP A 338 48.87 -44.20 -34.47
C TRP A 338 50.08 -44.23 -35.41
N LYS A 339 51.30 -44.38 -34.90
CA LYS A 339 52.47 -44.59 -35.75
C LYS A 339 52.45 -45.98 -36.41
N ASP A 340 51.95 -46.98 -35.69
CA ASP A 340 51.98 -48.40 -36.08
C ASP A 340 50.60 -48.91 -36.53
N GLU A 341 49.73 -48.01 -37.01
CA GLU A 341 48.35 -48.31 -37.45
C GLU A 341 47.43 -48.90 -36.35
N GLY A 342 47.78 -48.67 -35.08
CA GLY A 342 47.03 -49.05 -33.90
C GLY A 342 45.88 -48.10 -33.53
N THR A 343 45.22 -48.38 -32.40
CA THR A 343 44.02 -47.64 -31.93
C THR A 343 44.24 -47.01 -30.57
N VAL A 344 43.67 -45.82 -30.36
CA VAL A 344 43.63 -45.14 -29.06
C VAL A 344 42.22 -45.30 -28.45
N HIS A 345 42.14 -45.79 -27.23
CA HIS A 345 40.91 -45.83 -26.43
C HIS A 345 41.07 -44.87 -25.25
N VAL A 346 40.14 -43.93 -25.11
CA VAL A 346 40.07 -43.02 -23.97
C VAL A 346 38.77 -43.27 -23.25
N SER A 347 38.85 -43.69 -21.99
CA SER A 347 37.68 -43.95 -21.15
C SER A 347 37.83 -43.26 -19.81
N TRP A 348 36.73 -42.82 -19.20
CA TRP A 348 36.77 -42.31 -17.83
C TRP A 348 35.55 -42.73 -17.01
N SER A 349 35.70 -42.70 -15.70
CA SER A 349 34.63 -42.93 -14.72
C SER A 349 34.77 -41.99 -13.53
N GLU A 350 33.71 -41.83 -12.75
CA GLU A 350 33.72 -41.08 -11.49
C GLU A 350 33.28 -42.00 -10.34
N GLN A 351 34.11 -42.08 -9.30
CA GLN A 351 33.80 -42.82 -8.07
C GLN A 351 34.27 -41.99 -6.86
N ASP A 352 33.40 -41.85 -5.85
CA ASP A 352 33.71 -41.14 -4.60
C ASP A 352 34.33 -39.73 -4.79
N GLY A 353 33.87 -39.01 -5.81
CA GLY A 353 34.35 -37.66 -6.14
C GLY A 353 35.73 -37.60 -6.82
N THR A 354 36.27 -38.74 -7.22
CA THR A 354 37.50 -38.88 -8.02
C THR A 354 37.15 -39.33 -9.43
N VAL A 355 37.65 -38.60 -10.42
CA VAL A 355 37.60 -38.95 -11.83
C VAL A 355 38.85 -39.75 -12.16
N THR A 356 38.66 -40.94 -12.72
CA THR A 356 39.75 -41.77 -13.24
C THR A 356 39.62 -41.82 -14.76
N LEU A 357 40.58 -41.22 -15.46
CA LEU A 357 40.70 -41.25 -16.91
C LEU A 357 41.80 -42.25 -17.30
N GLU A 358 41.43 -43.24 -18.10
CA GLU A 358 42.34 -44.20 -18.71
C GLU A 358 42.53 -43.85 -20.19
N TRP A 359 43.80 -43.73 -20.59
CA TRP A 359 44.23 -43.66 -21.97
C TRP A 359 44.96 -44.95 -22.31
N ARG A 360 44.46 -45.68 -23.31
CA ARG A 360 45.00 -46.96 -23.74
C ARG A 360 45.34 -46.93 -25.22
N GLU A 361 46.55 -47.36 -25.56
CA GLU A 361 47.05 -47.55 -26.91
C GLU A 361 47.21 -49.03 -27.17
N THR A 362 46.65 -49.52 -28.29
CA THR A 362 46.74 -50.92 -28.74
C THR A 362 47.33 -51.00 -30.15
N GLY A 363 48.03 -52.09 -30.46
CA GLY A 363 48.65 -52.30 -31.77
C GLY A 363 49.96 -51.55 -32.01
N ALA A 364 50.62 -51.05 -30.96
CA ALA A 364 51.96 -50.47 -31.06
C ALA A 364 53.00 -51.35 -30.36
N GLN A 365 54.10 -51.64 -31.04
CA GLN A 365 55.23 -52.36 -30.45
C GLN A 365 56.15 -51.38 -29.72
N LEU A 366 55.69 -50.93 -28.56
CA LEU A 366 56.50 -50.12 -27.65
C LEU A 366 57.49 -51.04 -26.94
N GLY A 367 58.80 -50.80 -27.10
CA GLY A 367 59.85 -51.54 -26.39
C GLY A 367 59.87 -51.28 -24.88
N ASP A 368 60.92 -51.72 -24.19
CA ASP A 368 61.12 -51.44 -22.76
C ASP A 368 61.08 -49.93 -22.46
N ALA A 369 60.71 -49.59 -21.22
CA ALA A 369 60.59 -48.20 -20.79
C ALA A 369 61.84 -47.38 -21.17
N PRO A 370 61.68 -46.18 -21.76
CA PRO A 370 62.80 -45.41 -22.29
C PRO A 370 63.81 -45.06 -21.18
N GLU A 371 65.11 -45.29 -21.41
CA GLU A 371 66.21 -45.02 -20.46
C GLU A 371 66.34 -43.53 -20.07
N HIS A 372 65.72 -42.62 -20.83
CA HIS A 372 65.70 -41.19 -20.56
C HIS A 372 64.28 -40.65 -20.43
N THR A 373 63.99 -40.05 -19.27
CA THR A 373 62.76 -39.28 -19.05
C THR A 373 62.86 -37.95 -19.81
N GLY A 374 62.25 -37.90 -20.99
CA GLY A 374 62.16 -36.67 -21.79
C GLY A 374 61.33 -35.58 -21.12
N PHE A 375 61.40 -34.37 -21.68
CA PHE A 375 60.68 -33.18 -21.19
C PHE A 375 59.15 -33.40 -21.07
N GLY A 376 58.55 -34.19 -21.96
CA GLY A 376 57.11 -34.50 -21.94
C GLY A 376 56.68 -35.21 -20.65
N SER A 377 57.47 -36.16 -20.14
CA SER A 377 57.18 -36.88 -18.89
C SER A 377 57.25 -35.96 -17.67
N LEU A 378 58.21 -35.03 -17.64
CA LEU A 378 58.33 -34.02 -16.56
C LEU A 378 57.14 -33.05 -16.55
N LEU A 379 56.67 -32.66 -17.73
CA LEU A 379 55.52 -31.77 -17.88
C LEU A 379 54.23 -32.44 -17.40
N MET A 380 54.00 -33.71 -17.75
CA MET A 380 52.83 -34.46 -17.30
C MET A 380 52.78 -34.60 -15.78
N THR A 381 53.90 -34.90 -15.14
CA THR A 381 54.00 -34.98 -13.67
C THR A 381 53.75 -33.61 -13.00
N SER A 382 54.21 -32.52 -13.62
CA SER A 382 53.95 -31.16 -13.11
C SER A 382 52.48 -30.76 -13.29
N ALA A 383 51.87 -31.09 -14.43
CA ALA A 383 50.47 -30.85 -14.71
C ALA A 383 49.56 -31.62 -13.74
N ALA A 384 49.91 -32.87 -13.41
CA ALA A 384 49.19 -33.68 -12.42
C ALA A 384 49.09 -33.02 -11.04
N ARG A 385 50.19 -32.40 -10.59
CA ARG A 385 50.18 -31.62 -9.34
C ARG A 385 49.26 -30.39 -9.43
N GLN A 386 49.15 -29.76 -10.59
CA GLN A 386 48.33 -28.55 -10.76
C GLN A 386 46.83 -28.85 -10.75
N PHE A 387 46.38 -29.99 -11.27
CA PHE A 387 44.99 -30.44 -11.13
C PHE A 387 44.70 -31.22 -9.84
N GLY A 388 45.71 -31.40 -8.99
CA GLY A 388 45.57 -32.05 -7.67
C GLY A 388 45.41 -33.57 -7.75
N GLY A 389 46.02 -34.20 -8.76
CA GLY A 389 45.80 -35.59 -9.11
C GLY A 389 47.08 -36.42 -9.26
N THR A 390 46.92 -37.65 -9.72
CA THR A 390 48.00 -38.60 -10.01
C THR A 390 48.10 -38.89 -11.50
N PHE A 391 49.28 -39.32 -11.93
CA PHE A 391 49.55 -39.71 -13.31
C PHE A 391 50.45 -40.94 -13.28
N GLU A 392 49.96 -42.06 -13.78
CA GLU A 392 50.68 -43.33 -13.84
C GLU A 392 50.77 -43.82 -15.28
N ARG A 393 51.94 -44.36 -15.64
CA ARG A 393 52.24 -44.81 -17.00
C ARG A 393 52.76 -46.24 -16.97
N ASN A 394 52.12 -47.13 -17.73
CA ASN A 394 52.47 -48.52 -17.84
C ASN A 394 52.64 -48.93 -19.32
N PHE A 395 53.86 -49.34 -19.69
CA PHE A 395 54.15 -49.85 -21.03
C PHE A 395 53.82 -51.34 -21.10
N THR A 396 53.02 -51.74 -22.08
CA THR A 396 52.61 -53.13 -22.27
C THR A 396 53.18 -53.66 -23.59
N PRO A 397 53.27 -54.98 -23.79
CA PRO A 397 53.71 -55.55 -25.07
C PRO A 397 52.86 -55.17 -26.28
N ASP A 398 51.63 -54.70 -26.04
CA ASP A 398 50.63 -54.32 -27.05
C ASP A 398 50.48 -52.79 -27.19
N GLY A 399 51.17 -52.00 -26.35
CA GLY A 399 51.13 -50.55 -26.40
C GLY A 399 51.31 -49.88 -25.04
N LEU A 400 50.40 -48.96 -24.70
CA LEU A 400 50.56 -48.07 -23.55
C LEU A 400 49.26 -47.93 -22.77
N ILE A 401 49.32 -47.99 -21.44
CA ILE A 401 48.22 -47.63 -20.55
C ILE A 401 48.66 -46.47 -19.68
N VAL A 402 47.85 -45.41 -19.64
CA VAL A 402 48.04 -44.24 -18.77
C VAL A 402 46.79 -44.05 -17.94
N THR A 403 46.97 -43.94 -16.63
CA THR A 403 45.90 -43.68 -15.67
C THR A 403 46.10 -42.31 -15.05
N ILE A 404 45.06 -41.48 -15.13
CA ILE A 404 45.04 -40.14 -14.56
C ILE A 404 43.89 -40.08 -13.56
N GLU A 405 44.20 -39.76 -12.30
CA GLU A 405 43.17 -39.52 -11.28
C GLU A 405 43.14 -38.05 -10.91
N LEU A 406 41.95 -37.47 -10.81
CA LEU A 406 41.77 -36.09 -10.40
C LEU A 406 40.43 -35.89 -9.68
N PRO A 407 40.30 -34.92 -8.76
CA PRO A 407 39.02 -34.66 -8.12
C PRO A 407 37.97 -34.08 -9.08
N ALA A 408 36.72 -34.54 -8.98
CA ALA A 408 35.58 -34.07 -9.78
C ALA A 408 35.09 -32.68 -9.35
N GLY A 409 34.99 -32.44 -8.03
CA GLY A 409 34.55 -31.18 -7.41
C GLY A 409 35.69 -30.40 -6.75
N ASP A 410 35.43 -29.16 -6.33
CA ASP A 410 36.47 -28.22 -5.86
C ASP A 410 37.29 -28.69 -4.66
#